data_AF-F4C0T1-F1
#
_entry.id   AF-F4C0T1-F1
#
_cell.length_a   1.000
_cell.length_b   1.000
_cell.length_c   1.000
_cell.angle_alpha   90.00
_cell.angle_beta   90.00
_cell.angle_gamma   90.00
#
_symmetry.space_group_name_H-M   'P 1'
#
loop_
_entity.id
_entity.type
_entity.pdbx_description
1 polymer ?
#
loop_
_entity_poly.entity_id
_entity_poly.type
_entity_poly.pdbx_seq_one_letter_code
_entity_poly.pdbx_strand_id
1 'polypeptide(L)'
;MLRGIKPTAYGEWRHNMIEKRNFALRDKEGNEIGVFSGKQPRQAALKAANRGFTDIRLRERGTKKVHIFQGERIQVPKPSNAPKWMPANIWKPNVKKLGVEKLEDI
;
A
#
# COMPACT_ATOMS: atom_id res chain seq x y z
N MET A 1 31.53 31.87 -27.73
CA MET A 1 30.60 32.20 -26.64
C MET A 1 29.49 31.17 -26.61
N LEU A 2 29.69 30.04 -25.94
CA LEU A 2 28.66 29.02 -25.71
C LEU A 2 28.53 28.86 -24.19
N ARG A 3 27.43 29.37 -23.65
CA ARG A 3 27.16 29.42 -22.21
C ARG A 3 26.89 28.00 -21.72
N GLY A 4 27.76 27.49 -20.86
CA GLY A 4 27.55 26.24 -20.14
C GLY A 4 26.36 26.37 -19.20
N ILE A 5 25.33 25.55 -19.41
CA ILE A 5 24.26 25.36 -18.43
C ILE A 5 24.71 24.20 -17.55
N LYS A 6 25.38 24.50 -16.43
CA LYS A 6 25.63 23.50 -15.39
C LYS A 6 24.30 23.23 -14.67
N PRO A 7 23.83 21.97 -14.55
CA PRO A 7 22.71 21.67 -13.66
C PRO A 7 23.13 22.04 -12.23
N THR A 8 22.38 22.95 -11.61
CA THR A 8 22.63 23.36 -10.23
C THR A 8 22.31 22.19 -9.30
N ALA A 9 23.29 21.79 -8.48
CA ALA A 9 23.27 20.62 -7.60
C ALA A 9 22.22 20.65 -6.46
N TYR A 10 21.21 21.53 -6.55
CA TYR A 10 20.21 21.76 -5.52
C TYR A 10 18.75 21.69 -6.06
N GLY A 11 18.55 21.22 -7.30
CA GLY A 11 17.22 21.15 -7.92
C GLY A 11 16.42 19.86 -7.69
N GLU A 12 17.06 18.72 -7.39
CA GLU A 12 16.42 17.39 -7.45
C GLU A 12 16.70 16.47 -6.25
N TRP A 13 17.00 17.04 -5.07
CA TRP A 13 17.11 16.26 -3.81
C TRP A 13 16.09 16.71 -2.77
N ARG A 14 14.86 17.00 -3.19
CA ARG A 14 13.72 16.83 -2.27
C ARG A 14 13.55 15.35 -2.05
N HIS A 15 14.40 14.78 -1.20
CA HIS A 15 14.09 13.55 -0.48
C HIS A 15 12.72 13.77 0.12
N ASN A 16 11.74 13.17 -0.54
CA ASN A 16 10.40 12.97 -0.05
C ASN A 16 10.62 12.19 1.24
N MET A 17 10.75 12.89 2.37
CA MET A 17 10.72 12.32 3.71
C MET A 17 9.29 11.83 3.88
N ILE A 18 9.02 10.69 3.23
CA ILE A 18 7.70 10.09 3.13
C ILE A 18 7.38 9.63 4.53
N GLU A 19 6.58 10.43 5.22
CA GLU A 19 6.02 10.06 6.51
C GLU A 19 5.21 8.77 6.30
N LYS A 20 5.76 7.67 6.81
CA LYS A 20 5.10 6.37 6.78
C LYS A 20 3.95 6.45 7.78
N ARG A 21 2.72 6.37 7.26
CA ARG A 21 1.52 6.31 8.09
C ARG A 21 1.31 4.86 8.54
N ASN A 22 0.76 4.70 9.73
CA ASN A 22 0.47 3.39 10.31
C ASN A 22 -1.03 3.13 10.27
N PHE A 23 -1.40 1.99 9.72
CA PHE A 23 -2.78 1.56 9.56
C PHE A 23 -3.02 0.28 10.35
N ALA A 24 -3.94 0.32 11.31
CA ALA A 24 -4.38 -0.85 12.05
C ALA A 24 -5.44 -1.60 11.24
N LEU A 25 -5.23 -2.88 11.01
CA LEU A 25 -6.21 -3.79 10.43
C LEU A 25 -7.20 -4.20 11.54
N ARG A 26 -8.47 -3.95 11.30
CA ARG A 26 -9.58 -4.35 12.17
C ARG A 26 -10.35 -5.48 11.54
N ASP A 27 -10.81 -6.41 12.38
CA ASP A 27 -11.72 -7.46 11.97
C ASP A 27 -13.19 -6.97 11.97
N LYS A 28 -14.14 -7.83 11.57
CA LYS A 28 -15.58 -7.52 11.56
C LYS A 28 -16.11 -7.12 12.94
N GLU A 29 -15.55 -7.72 13.99
CA GLU A 29 -15.89 -7.44 15.39
C GLU A 29 -15.21 -6.17 15.93
N GLY A 30 -14.36 -5.50 15.12
CA GLY A 30 -13.65 -4.30 15.52
C GLY A 30 -12.35 -4.56 16.29
N ASN A 31 -11.96 -5.82 16.50
CA ASN A 31 -10.68 -6.19 17.12
C ASN A 31 -9.51 -5.85 16.20
N GLU A 32 -8.41 -5.34 16.76
CA GLU A 32 -7.19 -5.04 16.01
C GLU A 32 -6.35 -6.31 15.82
N ILE A 33 -6.25 -6.79 14.57
CA ILE A 33 -5.56 -8.05 14.23
C ILE A 33 -4.11 -7.84 13.75
N GLY A 34 -3.74 -6.61 13.41
CA GLY A 34 -2.37 -6.30 13.01
C GLY A 34 -2.19 -4.85 12.56
N VAL A 35 -0.93 -4.44 12.37
CA VAL A 35 -0.59 -3.08 11.93
C VAL A 35 0.25 -3.15 10.65
N PHE A 36 -0.13 -2.32 9.67
CA PHE A 36 0.58 -2.18 8.40
C PHE A 36 0.99 -0.74 8.15
N SER A 37 2.28 -0.55 7.86
CA SER A 37 2.81 0.77 7.52
C SER A 37 2.81 0.98 6.00
N GLY A 38 2.45 2.19 5.56
CA GLY A 38 2.47 2.58 4.15
C GLY A 38 2.36 4.09 3.97
N LYS A 39 2.72 4.61 2.78
CA LYS A 39 2.50 6.04 2.46
C LYS A 39 1.02 6.33 2.26
N GLN A 40 0.33 5.40 1.61
CA GLN A 40 -1.09 5.49 1.27
C GLN A 40 -1.84 4.29 1.88
N PRO A 41 -3.13 4.45 2.22
CA PRO A 41 -3.95 3.36 2.76
C PRO A 41 -4.02 2.18 1.78
N ARG A 42 -4.01 2.44 0.47
CA ARG A 42 -3.97 1.39 -0.56
C ARG A 42 -2.71 0.53 -0.48
N GLN A 43 -1.54 1.11 -0.18
CA GLN A 43 -0.31 0.33 -0.05
C GLN A 43 -0.36 -0.60 1.16
N ALA A 44 -0.89 -0.12 2.29
CA ALA A 44 -1.14 -0.95 3.45
C ALA A 44 -2.14 -2.07 3.13
N ALA A 45 -3.19 -1.78 2.35
CA ALA A 45 -4.15 -2.78 1.90
C ALA A 45 -3.51 -3.84 1.00
N LEU A 46 -2.65 -3.46 0.04
CA LEU A 46 -1.93 -4.41 -0.80
C LEU A 46 -1.05 -5.35 0.02
N LYS A 47 -0.41 -4.85 1.09
CA LYS A 47 0.38 -5.67 2.01
C LYS A 47 -0.49 -6.64 2.80
N ALA A 48 -1.69 -6.23 3.20
CA ALA A 48 -2.66 -7.10 3.85
C ALA A 48 -3.19 -8.18 2.87
N ALA A 49 -3.55 -7.79 1.65
CA ALA A 49 -3.99 -8.72 0.61
C ALA A 49 -2.90 -9.75 0.26
N ASN A 50 -1.64 -9.32 0.21
CA ASN A 50 -0.51 -10.22 -0.02
C ASN A 50 -0.32 -11.24 1.13
N ARG A 51 -0.71 -10.88 2.36
CA ARG A 51 -0.75 -11.82 3.50
C ARG A 51 -1.94 -12.79 3.45
N GLY A 52 -2.91 -12.57 2.56
CA GLY A 52 -4.08 -13.43 2.39
C GLY A 52 -5.39 -12.87 2.96
N PHE A 53 -5.41 -11.61 3.42
CA PHE A 53 -6.65 -10.97 3.88
C PHE A 53 -7.52 -10.54 2.70
N THR A 54 -8.80 -10.89 2.73
CA THR A 54 -9.79 -10.54 1.69
C THR A 54 -10.69 -9.38 2.10
N ASP A 55 -11.20 -9.36 3.34
CA ASP A 55 -11.87 -8.18 3.92
C ASP A 55 -10.84 -7.36 4.70
N ILE A 56 -10.52 -6.16 4.21
CA ILE A 56 -9.43 -5.35 4.75
C ILE A 56 -10.01 -4.01 5.25
N ARG A 57 -10.16 -3.89 6.57
CA ARG A 57 -10.61 -2.65 7.23
C ARG A 57 -9.43 -1.97 7.92
N LEU A 58 -8.92 -0.92 7.31
CA LEU A 58 -7.72 -0.21 7.78
C LEU A 58 -8.08 1.09 8.47
N ARG A 59 -7.94 1.12 9.80
CA ARG A 59 -7.99 2.35 10.57
C ARG A 59 -6.65 3.06 10.53
N GLU A 60 -6.64 4.33 10.19
CA GLU A 60 -5.41 5.13 10.27
C GLU A 60 -5.15 5.58 11.71
N ARG A 61 -3.97 5.25 12.27
CA ARG A 61 -3.57 5.71 13.62
C ARG A 61 -3.49 7.23 13.66
N GLY A 62 -4.10 7.83 14.68
CA GLY A 62 -4.23 9.29 14.81
C GLY A 62 -5.47 9.87 14.15
N THR A 63 -6.26 9.09 13.40
CA THR A 63 -7.56 9.53 12.90
C THR A 63 -8.67 8.53 13.24
N LYS A 64 -9.91 8.96 13.07
CA LYS A 64 -11.12 8.13 13.23
C LYS A 64 -11.61 7.54 11.89
N LYS A 65 -10.77 7.57 10.85
CA LYS A 65 -11.11 7.09 9.50
C LYS A 65 -10.75 5.61 9.37
N VAL A 66 -11.69 4.83 8.87
CA VAL A 66 -11.52 3.42 8.54
C VAL A 66 -11.70 3.27 7.03
N HIS A 67 -10.64 2.84 6.35
CA HIS A 67 -10.68 2.56 4.93
C HIS A 67 -11.05 1.10 4.70
N ILE A 68 -12.11 0.85 3.93
CA ILE A 68 -12.55 -0.49 3.59
C ILE A 68 -12.03 -0.85 2.19
N PHE A 69 -11.30 -1.96 2.13
CA PHE A 69 -10.79 -2.55 0.91
C PHE A 69 -11.20 -4.01 0.81
N GLN A 70 -11.42 -4.45 -0.40
CA GLN A 70 -11.51 -5.86 -0.76
C GLN A 70 -10.17 -6.27 -1.37
N GLY A 71 -9.51 -7.24 -0.76
CA GLY A 71 -8.25 -7.82 -1.21
C GLY A 71 -8.48 -9.07 -2.06
N GLU A 72 -7.72 -9.17 -3.14
CA GLU A 72 -7.70 -10.33 -4.03
C GLU A 72 -6.25 -10.66 -4.39
N ARG A 73 -5.96 -11.93 -4.67
CA ARG A 73 -4.64 -12.35 -5.18
C ARG A 73 -4.84 -13.22 -6.40
N ILE A 74 -4.22 -12.83 -7.50
CA ILE A 74 -4.34 -13.52 -8.79
C ILE A 74 -2.97 -14.08 -9.14
N GLN A 75 -2.92 -15.34 -9.57
CA GLN A 75 -1.71 -15.92 -10.15
C GLN A 75 -1.59 -15.46 -11.59
N VAL A 76 -0.49 -14.80 -11.91
CA VAL A 76 -0.19 -14.34 -13.26
C VAL A 76 1.04 -15.11 -13.76
N PRO A 77 1.03 -15.60 -15.02
CA PRO A 77 2.21 -16.24 -15.59
C PRO A 77 3.36 -15.25 -15.69
N LYS A 78 4.60 -15.76 -15.57
CA LYS A 78 5.80 -14.93 -15.73
C LYS A 78 5.87 -14.32 -17.13
N PRO A 79 6.34 -13.08 -17.28
CA PRO A 79 6.54 -12.47 -18.59
C PRO A 79 7.63 -13.23 -19.37
N SER A 80 7.58 -13.16 -20.71
CA SER A 80 8.53 -13.89 -21.57
C SER A 80 10.00 -13.54 -21.30
N ASN A 81 10.28 -12.31 -20.84
CA ASN A 81 11.62 -11.83 -20.49
C ASN A 81 12.03 -12.12 -19.02
N ALA A 82 11.34 -13.05 -18.34
CA ALA A 82 11.62 -13.36 -16.94
C ALA A 82 12.91 -14.21 -16.77
N PRO A 83 13.74 -13.93 -15.74
CA PRO A 83 14.93 -14.72 -15.45
C PRO A 83 14.62 -16.18 -15.06
N LYS A 84 15.59 -17.08 -15.27
CA LYS A 84 15.43 -18.53 -15.02
C LYS A 84 15.17 -18.90 -13.55
N TRP A 85 15.57 -18.07 -12.60
CA TRP A 85 15.35 -18.30 -11.17
C TRP A 85 13.91 -18.00 -10.72
N MET A 86 13.08 -17.41 -11.58
CA MET A 86 11.71 -16.99 -11.26
C MET A 86 10.72 -18.13 -11.51
N PRO A 87 9.79 -18.41 -10.57
CA PRO A 87 8.76 -19.44 -10.75
C PRO A 87 7.84 -19.12 -11.93
N ALA A 88 7.19 -20.17 -12.46
CA ALA A 88 6.30 -20.05 -13.63
C ALA A 88 5.11 -19.10 -13.40
N ASN A 89 4.56 -19.11 -12.18
CA ASN A 89 3.44 -18.26 -11.77
C ASN A 89 3.84 -17.39 -10.58
N ILE A 90 3.34 -16.16 -10.56
CA ILE A 90 3.61 -15.18 -9.51
C ILE A 90 2.28 -14.69 -8.93
N TRP A 91 2.20 -14.65 -7.60
CA TRP A 91 1.07 -14.05 -6.92
C TRP A 91 1.13 -12.53 -7.04
N LYS A 92 0.10 -11.95 -7.67
CA LYS A 92 -0.08 -10.51 -7.76
C LYS A 92 -1.24 -10.10 -6.86
N PRO A 93 -0.99 -9.39 -5.75
CA PRO A 93 -2.07 -8.85 -4.93
C PRO A 93 -2.75 -7.70 -5.66
N ASN A 94 -4.07 -7.67 -5.60
CA ASN A 94 -4.91 -6.56 -6.02
C ASN A 94 -5.82 -6.14 -4.86
N VAL A 95 -6.22 -4.88 -4.86
CA VAL A 95 -7.16 -4.35 -3.88
C VAL A 95 -8.15 -3.42 -4.56
N LYS A 96 -9.43 -3.62 -4.26
CA LYS A 96 -10.51 -2.73 -4.65
C LYS A 96 -10.94 -1.91 -3.44
N LYS A 97 -11.04 -0.59 -3.59
CA LYS A 97 -11.53 0.28 -2.53
C LYS A 97 -13.05 0.22 -2.52
N LEU A 98 -13.65 -0.18 -1.39
CA LEU A 98 -15.10 -0.21 -1.24
C LEU A 98 -15.62 1.11 -0.69
N GLY A 99 -14.92 1.68 0.29
CA GLY A 99 -15.40 2.91 0.93
C GLY A 99 -14.47 3.42 2.02
N VAL A 100 -14.95 4.44 2.72
CA VAL A 100 -14.32 4.97 3.93
C VAL A 100 -15.43 5.24 4.95
N GLU A 101 -15.30 4.64 6.12
CA GLU A 101 -16.16 4.90 7.26
C GLU A 101 -15.46 5.84 8.24
N LYS A 102 -16.26 6.59 8.99
CA LYS A 102 -15.79 7.35 10.15
C LYS A 102 -16.38 6.67 11.37
N LEU A 103 -15.54 6.36 12.33
CA LEU A 103 -16.01 5.98 13.66
C LEU A 103 -16.46 7.29 14.33
N GLU A 104 -17.77 7.50 14.42
CA GLU A 104 -18.35 8.50 15.32
C GLU A 104 -18.07 8.03 16.76
N ASP A 105 -17.85 8.99 17.66
CA ASP A 105 -17.42 8.70 19.04
C ASP A 105 -18.37 7.70 19.72
N ILE A 106 -17.76 6.72 20.40
CA ILE A 106 -18.37 6.08 21.56
C ILE A 106 -18.28 7.08 22.71
#